data_AF-A0A2A4UH05-F1
#
_entry.id   AF-A0A2A4UH05-F1
#
_cell.length_a   1.000
_cell.length_b   1.000
_cell.length_c   1.000
_cell.angle_alpha   90.00
_cell.angle_beta   90.00
_cell.angle_gamma   90.00
#
_symmetry.space_group_name_H-M   'P 1'
#
loop_
_entity.id
_entity.type
_entity.pdbx_description
1 polymer ?
#
loop_
_entity_poly.entity_id
_entity_poly.type
_entity_poly.pdbx_seq_one_letter_code
_entity_poly.pdbx_strand_id
1 'polypeptide(L)' 'MTTLKIKKIPDRTPVKISLNLPPEVYRDLIKYAGIYKQEHGSVETPQLLASQMIAIFMQYDNGFKRAKLSLPET' A
#
# COMPACT_ATOMS: atom_id res chain seq x y z
N MET A 1 -5.28 -20.65 5.79
CA MET A 1 -5.58 -19.69 4.70
C MET A 1 -5.18 -18.32 5.19
N THR A 2 -4.17 -17.70 4.57
CA THR A 2 -3.68 -16.36 4.91
C THR A 2 -4.55 -15.31 4.24
N THR A 3 -5.26 -14.52 5.03
CA THR A 3 -6.04 -13.36 4.54
C THR A 3 -5.08 -12.22 4.19
N LEU A 4 -5.25 -11.59 3.03
CA LEU A 4 -4.45 -10.41 2.67
C LEU A 4 -4.79 -9.20 3.55
N LYS A 5 -3.75 -8.43 3.90
CA LYS A 5 -3.90 -7.18 4.66
C LYS A 5 -4.52 -6.05 3.85
N ILE A 6 -4.34 -6.06 2.52
CA ILE A 6 -4.95 -5.07 1.64
C ILE A 6 -6.37 -5.50 1.33
N LYS A 7 -7.35 -4.71 1.78
CA LYS A 7 -8.75 -4.81 1.37
C LYS A 7 -8.96 -4.05 0.05
N LYS A 8 -10.16 -4.15 -0.52
CA LYS A 8 -10.56 -3.40 -1.74
C LYS A 8 -10.10 -1.94 -1.66
N ILE A 9 -9.34 -1.52 -2.66
CA ILE A 9 -8.73 -0.18 -2.72
C ILE A 9 -9.85 0.86 -2.95
N PRO A 10 -9.99 1.87 -2.07
CA PRO A 10 -10.99 2.91 -2.23
C PRO A 10 -10.62 3.87 -3.36
N ASP A 11 -11.63 4.33 -4.10
CA ASP A 11 -11.45 5.33 -5.15
C ASP A 11 -11.19 6.71 -4.52
N ARG A 12 -10.01 7.29 -4.79
CA ARG A 12 -9.53 8.58 -4.26
C ARG A 12 -8.65 9.25 -5.30
N THR A 13 -8.70 10.59 -5.38
CA THR A 13 -7.82 11.37 -6.27
C THR A 13 -6.36 11.16 -5.89
N PRO A 14 -5.52 10.55 -6.74
CA PRO A 14 -4.14 10.24 -6.39
C PRO A 14 -3.22 11.45 -6.64
N VAL A 15 -2.19 11.60 -5.81
CA VAL A 15 -1.04 12.46 -6.08
C VAL A 15 0.10 11.60 -6.62
N LYS A 16 0.66 11.98 -7.78
CA LYS A 16 1.74 11.21 -8.42
C LYS A 16 3.07 11.47 -7.73
N ILE A 17 3.68 10.41 -7.20
CA ILE A 17 5.02 10.41 -6.63
C ILE A 17 5.86 9.35 -7.38
N SER A 18 7.09 9.69 -7.76
CA SER A 18 8.03 8.74 -8.34
C SER A 18 8.93 8.17 -7.24
N LEU A 19 9.10 6.84 -7.21
CA LEU A 19 9.82 6.13 -6.16
C LEU A 19 10.68 5.00 -6.75
N ASN A 20 11.89 4.82 -6.21
CA ASN A 20 12.78 3.73 -6.57
C ASN A 20 12.61 2.60 -5.55
N LEU A 21 12.28 1.40 -6.03
CA LEU A 21 12.17 0.21 -5.19
C LEU A 21 13.37 -0.71 -5.39
N PRO A 22 13.83 -1.39 -4.33
CA PRO A 22 14.73 -2.50 -4.49
C PRO A 22 14.13 -3.57 -5.42
N PRO A 23 14.92 -4.23 -6.29
CA PRO A 23 14.40 -5.21 -7.26
C PRO A 23 13.59 -6.35 -6.63
N GLU A 24 13.98 -6.81 -5.44
CA GLU A 24 13.29 -7.83 -4.66
C GLU A 24 11.89 -7.39 -4.25
N VAL A 25 11.71 -6.14 -3.85
CA VAL A 25 10.40 -5.59 -3.46
C VAL A 25 9.48 -5.57 -4.68
N TYR A 26 9.99 -5.17 -5.85
CA TYR A 26 9.18 -5.18 -7.07
C TYR A 26 8.74 -6.61 -7.46
N ARG A 27 9.65 -7.59 -7.37
CA ARG A 27 9.30 -9.00 -7.64
C ARG A 27 8.21 -9.52 -6.69
N ASP A 28 8.29 -9.16 -5.42
CA ASP A 28 7.29 -9.59 -4.44
C ASP A 28 5.95 -8.85 -4.61
N LEU A 29 5.96 -7.59 -5.04
CA LEU A 29 4.73 -6.87 -5.44
C LEU A 29 4.02 -7.52 -6.62
N ILE A 30 4.75 -8.05 -7.61
CA ILE A 30 4.15 -8.80 -8.73
C ILE A 30 3.45 -10.06 -8.21
N LYS A 31 4.10 -10.83 -7.32
CA LYS A 31 3.48 -12.00 -6.70
C LYS A 31 2.25 -11.61 -5.89
N TYR A 32 2.35 -10.51 -5.13
CA TYR A 32 1.24 -9.98 -4.35
C TYR A 32 0.05 -9.64 -5.23
N ALA A 33 0.27 -9.00 -6.39
CA ALA A 33 -0.79 -8.71 -7.35
C ALA A 33 -1.48 -9.98 -7.86
N GLY A 34 -0.70 -11.05 -8.08
CA GLY A 34 -1.24 -12.37 -8.43
C GLY A 34 -2.16 -12.94 -7.34
N ILE A 35 -1.74 -12.90 -6.08
CA ILE A 35 -2.53 -13.39 -4.93
C ILE A 35 -3.77 -12.51 -4.73
N TYR A 36 -3.62 -11.19 -4.81
CA TYR A 36 -4.71 -10.23 -4.67
C TYR A 36 -5.81 -10.47 -5.71
N LYS A 37 -5.43 -10.73 -6.97
CA LYS A 37 -6.37 -11.12 -8.03
C LYS A 37 -7.12 -12.40 -7.68
N GLN A 38 -6.45 -13.40 -7.11
CA GLN A 38 -7.09 -14.66 -6.72
C GLN A 38 -8.09 -14.45 -5.58
N GLU A 39 -7.79 -13.59 -4.61
CA GLU A 39 -8.65 -13.35 -3.44
C GLU A 39 -9.84 -12.43 -3.75
N HIS A 40 -9.65 -11.41 -4.61
CA HIS A 40 -10.66 -10.36 -4.82
C HIS A 40 -11.23 -10.30 -6.24
N GLY A 41 -10.69 -11.09 -7.18
CA GLY A 41 -11.11 -11.09 -8.58
C GLY A 41 -10.71 -9.83 -9.37
N SER A 42 -10.10 -8.83 -8.74
CA SER A 42 -9.63 -7.61 -9.40
C SER A 42 -8.12 -7.63 -9.62
N VAL A 43 -7.71 -7.17 -10.81
CA VAL A 43 -6.29 -7.04 -11.17
C VAL A 43 -5.85 -5.63 -10.82
N GLU A 44 -4.93 -5.52 -9.87
CA GLU A 44 -4.32 -4.24 -9.51
C GLU A 44 -2.85 -4.20 -9.95
N THR A 45 -2.35 -3.00 -10.24
CA THR A 45 -0.95 -2.82 -10.61
C THR A 45 -0.05 -2.89 -9.37
N PRO A 46 1.22 -3.35 -9.50
CA PRO A 46 2.20 -3.28 -8.42
C PRO A 46 2.33 -1.89 -7.79
N GLN A 47 2.20 -0.83 -8.59
CA GLN A 47 2.27 0.56 -8.16
C GLN A 47 1.10 0.94 -7.27
N LEU A 48 -0.12 0.54 -7.64
CA LEU A 48 -1.32 0.82 -6.84
C LEU A 48 -1.30 0.05 -5.52
N LEU A 49 -0.85 -1.21 -5.56
CA LEU A 49 -0.66 -2.02 -4.36
C LEU A 49 0.40 -1.42 -3.45
N ALA A 50 1.54 -0.98 -3.97
CA ALA A 50 2.58 -0.30 -3.18
C ALA A 50 2.04 0.98 -2.52
N SER A 51 1.30 1.80 -3.27
CA SER A 51 0.63 3.00 -2.73
C SER A 51 -0.31 2.64 -1.57
N GLN A 52 -1.13 1.59 -1.74
CA GLN A 52 -2.05 1.14 -0.70
C GLN A 52 -1.31 0.53 0.51
N MET A 53 -0.21 -0.20 0.29
CA MET A 53 0.63 -0.73 1.38
C MET A 53 1.23 0.40 2.21
N ILE A 54 1.73 1.47 1.58
CA ILE A 54 2.27 2.65 2.28
C ILE A 54 1.16 3.32 3.12
N ALA A 55 -0.03 3.49 2.54
CA ALA A 55 -1.17 4.07 3.25
C ALA A 55 -1.56 3.23 4.48
N ILE A 56 -1.59 1.91 4.35
CA ILE A 56 -1.86 0.98 5.45
C ILE A 56 -0.74 1.09 6.49
N PHE A 57 0.54 1.07 6.09
CA PHE A 57 1.65 1.20 7.01
C PHE A 57 1.52 2.44 7.91
N MET A 58 1.27 3.62 7.32
CA MET A 58 1.04 4.86 8.07
C MET A 58 -0.18 4.79 9.00
N GLN A 59 -1.23 4.06 8.59
CA GLN A 59 -2.43 3.84 9.42
C GLN A 59 -2.23 2.85 10.55
N TYR A 60 -1.21 2.00 10.53
CA TYR A 60 -0.97 1.02 11.59
C TYR A 60 0.23 1.36 12.47
N ASP A 61 1.11 2.26 12.03
CA ASP A 61 2.22 2.77 12.82
C ASP A 61 1.73 3.76 13.89
N ASN A 62 1.58 3.28 15.13
CA ASN A 62 1.16 4.11 16.27
C ASN A 62 2.20 5.16 16.67
N GLY A 63 3.49 4.89 16.43
CA GLY A 63 4.56 5.86 16.69
C GLY A 63 4.42 7.05 15.74
N PHE A 64 4.26 6.75 14.45
CA PHE A 64 3.96 7.76 13.43
C PHE A 64 2.70 8.56 13.75
N LYS A 65 1.60 7.90 14.12
CA LYS A 65 0.34 8.60 14.48
C LYS A 65 0.53 9.61 15.61
N ARG A 66 1.25 9.24 16.68
CA ARG A 66 1.51 10.12 17.81
C ARG A 66 2.38 11.30 17.40
N ALA A 67 3.48 11.04 16.68
CA ALA A 67 4.37 12.09 16.20
C ALA A 67 3.66 13.07 15.25
N LYS A 68 2.81 12.55 14.35
CA LYS A 68 2.03 13.38 13.42
C LYS A 68 1.15 14.40 14.15
N LEU A 69 0.52 14.04 15.27
CA LEU A 69 -0.33 14.95 16.05
C LEU A 69 0.46 16.06 16.75
N SER A 70 1.75 15.86 17.00
CA SER A 70 2.61 16.86 17.64
C SER A 70 3.29 17.82 16.66
N LEU A 71 3.19 17.56 15.35
CA LEU A 71 3.77 18.43 14.34
C LEU A 71 2.77 19.55 13.97
N PRO A 72 3.22 20.81 13.84
CA PRO A 72 2.38 21.89 13.32
C PRO A 72 1.97 21.58 11.88
N GLU A 73 0.77 22.01 11.47
CA GLU A 73 0.31 21.82 10.08
C GLU A 73 1.24 22.54 9.10
N THR A 74 1.67 21.81 8.08
CA THR A 74 2.49 22.28 6.95
C THR A 74 1.62 22.79 5.81
#